data_AF-A0A2V8TKY8-F1
#
_entry.id   AF-A0A2V8TKY8-F1
#
_cell.length_a   1.000
_cell.length_b   1.000
_cell.length_c   1.000
_cell.angle_alpha   90.00
_cell.angle_beta   90.00
_cell.angle_gamma   90.00
#
_symmetry.space_group_name_H-M   'P 1'
#
loop_
_entity.id
_entity.type
_entity.pdbx_description
1 polymer ?
#
loop_
_entity_poly.entity_id
_entity_poly.type
_entity_poly.pdbx_seq_one_letter_code
_entity_poly.pdbx_strand_id
1 'polypeptide(L)'
;MCSTLSLGAPSVLRGCWRRTLEIKEFKIGDKVVYPNHGLGVIEQIEKRATGDRMEEFLTLRIVANDSTVMVPRSNTANVGLRRVVTKEEVEEVFDVLKDTKITL
;
A
#
# COMPACT_ATOMS: atom_id res chain seq x y z
N MET A 1 -40.95 32.12 -10.61
CA MET A 1 -41.21 32.49 -9.21
C MET A 1 -41.21 31.23 -8.35
N CYS A 2 -40.06 30.91 -7.76
CA CYS A 2 -39.98 30.24 -6.47
C CYS A 2 -38.59 30.58 -5.97
N SER A 3 -38.54 31.71 -5.29
CA SER A 3 -37.35 32.46 -4.95
C SER A 3 -36.90 32.05 -3.55
N THR A 4 -35.58 31.90 -3.40
CA THR A 4 -34.78 32.15 -2.19
C THR A 4 -35.19 31.43 -0.89
N LEU A 5 -34.26 30.64 -0.33
CA LEU A 5 -33.61 31.05 0.92
C LEU A 5 -32.33 30.23 1.17
N SER A 6 -31.23 30.96 1.16
CA SER A 6 -29.93 30.57 1.69
C SER A 6 -30.01 30.26 3.17
N LEU A 7 -29.50 29.12 3.60
CA LEU A 7 -28.83 29.00 4.89
C LEU A 7 -27.58 28.17 4.67
N GLY A 8 -26.43 28.82 4.87
CA GLY A 8 -25.13 28.17 4.81
C GLY A 8 -25.06 27.04 5.83
N ALA A 9 -24.49 25.92 5.41
CA ALA A 9 -24.01 24.90 6.31
C ALA A 9 -22.53 25.17 6.59
N PRO A 10 -22.16 25.62 7.80
CA PRO A 10 -20.77 25.66 8.21
C PRO A 10 -20.31 24.25 8.60
N SER A 11 -19.06 23.97 8.25
CA SER A 11 -18.07 23.17 9.00
C SER A 11 -18.47 21.83 9.64
N VAL A 12 -17.60 20.83 9.39
CA VAL A 12 -17.46 19.58 10.15
C VAL A 12 -18.41 18.44 9.75
N LEU A 13 -18.11 17.80 8.62
CA LEU A 13 -18.21 16.34 8.54
C LEU A 13 -16.80 15.76 8.60
N ARG A 14 -16.27 15.73 9.83
CA ARG A 14 -15.14 14.90 10.23
C ARG A 14 -15.51 13.44 9.97
N GLY A 15 -14.63 12.72 9.28
CA GLY A 15 -14.62 11.25 9.35
C GLY A 15 -14.81 10.49 8.05
N CYS A 16 -14.59 11.08 6.86
CA CYS A 16 -14.38 10.27 5.66
C CYS A 16 -12.89 9.94 5.54
N TRP A 17 -12.40 8.99 6.34
CA TRP A 17 -11.07 8.39 6.15
C TRP A 17 -11.09 7.47 4.91
N ARG A 18 -11.37 8.05 3.74
CA ARG A 18 -11.09 7.39 2.47
C ARG A 18 -9.71 7.87 2.05
N ARG A 19 -8.69 7.41 2.78
CA ARG A 19 -7.30 7.55 2.34
C ARG A 19 -7.21 6.69 1.09
N THR A 20 -7.30 7.33 -0.08
CA THR A 20 -7.02 6.71 -1.36
C THR A 20 -5.71 5.98 -1.20
N LEU A 21 -5.75 4.65 -1.20
CA LEU A 21 -4.56 3.83 -1.36
C LEU A 21 -4.03 4.18 -2.73
N GLU A 22 -3.15 5.18 -2.79
CA GLU A 22 -2.29 5.39 -3.93
C GLU A 22 -1.52 4.08 -4.09
N ILE A 23 -1.89 3.31 -5.11
CA ILE A 23 -1.17 2.11 -5.49
C ILE A 23 0.14 2.61 -6.10
N LYS A 24 1.09 2.97 -5.23
CA LYS A 24 2.47 3.24 -5.63
C LYS A 24 3.00 1.98 -6.29
N GLU A 25 3.49 2.14 -7.51
CA GLU A 25 4.11 1.05 -8.26
C GLU A 25 5.27 0.44 -7.50
N PHE A 26 5.41 -0.87 -7.59
CA PHE A 26 6.54 -1.60 -7.05
C PHE A 26 7.82 -1.27 -7.83
N LYS A 27 8.91 -1.04 -7.10
CA LYS A 27 10.23 -0.78 -7.67
C LYS A 27 11.23 -1.84 -7.22
N ILE A 28 12.29 -2.03 -8.01
CA ILE A 28 13.42 -2.87 -7.61
C ILE A 28 14.04 -2.27 -6.33
N GLY A 29 14.30 -3.10 -5.33
CA GLY A 29 14.79 -2.71 -4.01
C GLY A 29 13.70 -2.37 -2.99
N ASP A 30 12.43 -2.29 -3.39
CA ASP A 30 11.34 -2.10 -2.43
C ASP A 30 11.24 -3.29 -1.47
N LYS A 31 10.99 -2.98 -0.20
CA LYS A 31 10.73 -3.98 0.84
C LYS A 31 9.23 -4.29 0.88
N VAL A 32 8.90 -5.56 0.83
CA VAL A 32 7.53 -6.07 0.83
C VAL A 32 7.34 -7.14 1.90
N VAL A 33 6.11 -7.36 2.32
CA VAL A 33 5.73 -8.43 3.23
C VAL A 33 4.86 -9.42 2.47
N TYR A 34 5.26 -10.69 2.50
CA TYR A 34 4.46 -11.81 2.02
C TYR A 34 3.87 -12.58 3.21
N PRO A 35 2.55 -12.74 3.31
CA PRO A 35 1.92 -13.47 4.41
C PRO A 35 2.55 -14.86 4.62
N ASN A 36 2.79 -15.27 5.86
CA ASN A 36 3.44 -16.54 6.25
C ASN A 36 4.91 -16.74 5.82
N HIS A 37 5.51 -15.86 4.99
CA HIS A 37 6.94 -15.93 4.63
C HIS A 37 7.75 -14.74 5.16
N GLY A 38 7.08 -13.65 5.51
CA GLY A 38 7.68 -12.50 6.17
C GLY A 38 8.20 -11.46 5.18
N LEU A 39 9.35 -10.87 5.50
CA LEU A 39 9.93 -9.76 4.73
C LEU A 39 10.64 -10.28 3.49
N GLY A 40 10.34 -9.65 2.36
CA GLY A 40 11.03 -9.84 1.10
C GLY A 40 11.48 -8.52 0.49
N VAL A 41 12.41 -8.62 -0.46
CA VAL A 41 12.90 -7.49 -1.26
C VAL A 41 12.65 -7.82 -2.73
N ILE A 42 12.20 -6.82 -3.49
CA ILE A 42 12.04 -6.98 -4.94
C ILE A 42 13.41 -6.95 -5.58
N GLU A 43 13.89 -8.07 -6.10
CA GLU A 43 15.17 -8.15 -6.80
C GLU A 43 15.03 -7.76 -8.26
N GLN A 44 13.93 -8.15 -8.91
CA GLN A 44 13.75 -7.90 -10.34
C GLN A 44 12.28 -7.80 -10.73
N ILE A 45 12.01 -7.01 -11.77
CA ILE A 45 10.71 -6.90 -12.43
C ILE A 45 10.92 -7.24 -13.91
N GLU A 46 10.36 -8.35 -14.35
CA GLU A 46 10.46 -8.83 -15.74
C GLU A 46 9.12 -8.73 -16.45
N LYS A 47 9.13 -8.40 -17.74
CA LYS A 47 7.97 -8.54 -18.62
C LYS A 47 8.16 -9.80 -19.44
N ARG A 48 7.27 -10.79 -19.29
CA ARG A 48 7.31 -12.05 -20.04
C ARG A 48 6.03 -12.20 -20.86
N ALA A 49 6.17 -12.66 -22.09
CA ALA A 49 5.03 -13.10 -22.89
C ALA A 49 4.59 -14.49 -22.39
N THR A 50 3.39 -14.56 -21.82
CA THR A 50 2.73 -15.82 -21.48
C THR A 50 1.66 -16.05 -22.55
N GLY A 51 1.99 -16.87 -23.55
CA GLY A 51 1.13 -17.07 -24.73
C GLY A 51 0.99 -15.78 -25.55
N ASP A 52 -0.25 -15.36 -25.82
CA ASP A 52 -0.56 -14.14 -26.58
C ASP A 52 -0.58 -12.86 -25.73
N ARG A 53 -0.27 -12.93 -24.43
CA ARG A 53 -0.37 -11.79 -23.51
C ARG A 53 0.97 -11.47 -22.87
N MET A 54 1.28 -10.18 -22.79
CA MET A 54 2.41 -9.67 -22.02
C MET A 54 2.01 -9.51 -20.56
N GLU A 55 2.72 -10.18 -19.66
CA GLU A 55 2.49 -10.11 -18.21
C GLU A 55 3.79 -9.71 -17.47
N GLU A 56 3.66 -8.91 -16.42
CA GLU A 56 4.78 -8.52 -15.58
C GLU A 56 4.93 -9.51 -14.41
N PHE A 57 6.15 -10.01 -14.19
CA PHE A 57 6.51 -10.89 -13.09
C PHE A 57 7.47 -10.16 -12.14
N LEU A 58 7.14 -10.20 -10.85
CA LEU A 58 7.97 -9.68 -9.78
C LEU A 58 8.74 -10.83 -9.15
N THR A 59 10.06 -10.71 -9.12
CA THR A 59 10.94 -11.65 -8.43
C THR A 59 11.28 -11.08 -7.06
N LEU A 60 10.83 -11.79 -6.02
CA LEU A 60 10.97 -11.42 -4.63
C LEU A 60 11.98 -12.34 -3.96
N ARG A 61 12.92 -11.79 -3.22
CA ARG A 61 13.81 -12.57 -2.34
C ARG A 61 13.36 -12.42 -0.89
N ILE A 62 13.01 -13.54 -0.27
CA ILE A 62 12.61 -13.60 1.14
C ILE A 62 13.85 -13.57 2.03
N VAL A 63 13.93 -12.61 2.94
CA VAL A 63 15.10 -12.41 3.81
C VAL A 63 15.26 -13.51 4.87
N ALA A 64 14.15 -14.16 5.26
CA ALA A 64 14.17 -15.18 6.31
C ALA A 64 14.84 -16.50 5.89
N ASN A 65 14.66 -16.93 4.65
CA ASN A 65 15.08 -18.25 4.15
C ASN A 65 15.84 -18.18 2.82
N ASP A 66 16.27 -16.99 2.39
CA ASP A 66 16.91 -16.73 1.09
C ASP A 66 16.17 -17.35 -0.12
N SER A 67 14.86 -17.52 0.01
CA SER A 67 14.04 -18.16 -1.02
C SER A 67 13.54 -17.12 -2.02
N THR A 68 13.58 -17.47 -3.30
CA THR A 68 13.11 -16.60 -4.37
C THR A 68 11.69 -17.00 -4.79
N VAL A 69 10.77 -16.05 -4.77
CA VAL A 69 9.36 -16.24 -5.16
C VAL A 69 9.04 -15.34 -6.34
N MET A 70 8.49 -15.92 -7.40
CA MET A 70 8.05 -15.18 -8.56
C MET A 70 6.53 -15.01 -8.53
N VAL A 71 6.06 -13.76 -8.58
CA VAL A 71 4.62 -13.43 -8.50
C VAL A 71 4.22 -12.59 -9.71
N PRO A 72 3.19 -12.98 -10.47
CA PRO A 72 2.67 -12.14 -11.54
C PRO A 72 2.01 -10.89 -10.94
N ARG A 73 2.24 -9.73 -11.54
CA ARG A 73 1.73 -8.43 -11.05
C ARG A 73 0.21 -8.44 -10.90
N SER A 74 -0.48 -9.13 -11.82
CA SER A 74 -1.94 -9.32 -11.80
C SER A 74 -2.44 -9.97 -10.50
N ASN A 75 -1.64 -10.85 -9.90
CA ASN A 75 -2.00 -11.62 -8.72
C ASN A 75 -1.47 -11.01 -7.40
N THR A 76 -0.73 -9.91 -7.44
CA THR A 76 -0.13 -9.27 -6.24
C THR A 76 -1.16 -8.90 -5.17
N ALA A 77 -2.33 -8.41 -5.58
CA ALA A 77 -3.42 -8.05 -4.67
C ALA A 77 -4.07 -9.27 -4.01
N ASN A 78 -4.14 -10.40 -4.73
CA ASN A 78 -4.76 -11.64 -4.25
C ASN A 78 -3.85 -12.36 -3.25
N VAL A 79 -2.54 -12.39 -3.50
CA VAL A 79 -1.57 -12.97 -2.55
C VAL A 79 -1.34 -12.10 -1.31
N GLY A 80 -1.88 -10.88 -1.28
CA GLY A 80 -1.77 -9.98 -0.14
C GLY A 80 -0.37 -9.41 0.06
N LEU A 81 0.38 -9.17 -1.03
CA LEU A 81 1.67 -8.49 -0.96
C LEU A 81 1.48 -7.06 -0.46
N ARG A 82 2.16 -6.70 0.64
CA ARG A 82 2.09 -5.35 1.23
C ARG A 82 3.45 -4.67 1.15
N ARG A 83 3.46 -3.39 0.84
CA ARG A 83 4.68 -2.56 0.90
C ARG A 83 5.01 -2.24 2.35
N VAL A 84 6.30 -2.24 2.67
CA VAL A 84 6.79 -1.77 3.97
C VAL A 84 6.87 -0.25 3.94
N VAL A 85 6.39 0.39 5.00
CA VAL A 85 6.45 1.84 5.18
C VAL A 85 7.89 2.31 5.43
N THR A 86 8.20 3.54 5.02
CA THR A 86 9.53 4.13 5.28
C THR A 86 9.63 4.68 6.70
N LYS A 87 10.83 5.08 7.13
CA LYS A 87 11.04 5.59 8.50
C LYS A 87 10.29 6.89 8.73
N GLU A 88 10.22 7.72 7.72
CA GLU A 88 9.52 9.01 7.73
C GLU A 88 8.02 8.80 7.93
N GLU A 89 7.42 7.86 7.18
CA GLU A 89 6.02 7.48 7.34
C GLU A 89 5.74 6.89 8.74
N VAL A 90 6.72 6.20 9.33
CA VAL A 90 6.62 5.67 10.70
C VAL A 90 6.62 6.80 11.73
N GLU A 91 7.47 7.81 11.58
CA GLU A 91 7.52 8.98 12.47
C GLU A 91 6.18 9.73 12.47
N GLU A 92 5.60 9.98 11.29
CA GLU A 92 4.27 10.59 11.17
C GLU A 92 3.19 9.80 11.90
N VAL A 93 3.20 8.47 11.76
CA VAL A 93 2.26 7.59 12.47
C VAL A 93 2.48 7.66 13.98
N PHE A 94 3.72 7.68 14.45
CA PHE A 94 4.01 7.82 15.88
C PHE A 94 3.54 9.15 16.45
N ASP A 95 3.65 10.25 15.71
CA ASP A 95 3.20 11.56 16.17
C ASP A 95 1.67 11.61 16.31
N VAL A 96 0.93 11.03 15.34
CA VAL A 96 -0.53 10.88 15.44
C VAL A 96 -0.92 10.02 16.65
N LEU A 97 -0.19 8.94 16.93
CA LEU A 97 -0.47 8.08 18.08
C LEU A 97 -0.19 8.78 19.42
N LYS A 98 0.86 9.61 19.51
CA LYS A 98 1.20 10.38 20.73
C LYS A 98 0.16 11.45 21.06
N ASP A 99 -0.43 12.09 20.05
CA ASP A 99 -1.41 13.16 20.25
C ASP A 99 -2.74 12.66 20.86
N THR A 100 -2.97 11.35 20.82
CA THR A 100 -4.15 10.73 21.44
C THR A 100 -3.91 10.58 22.95
N LYS A 101 -4.09 11.67 23.71
CA LYS A 101 -4.16 11.62 25.19
C LYS A 101 -5.30 10.71 25.63
N ILE A 102 -4.97 9.45 25.93
CA ILE A 102 -5.84 8.56 26.69
C ILE A 102 -5.79 9.05 28.13
N THR A 103 -6.81 9.79 28.54
CA THR A 103 -6.98 10.19 29.95
C THR A 103 -7.73 9.04 30.61
N LEU A 104 -7.05 8.33 31.53
CA LEU A 104 -7.65 7.31 32.40
C LEU A 104 -8.29 7.97 33.63
#